data_AF-A0A9W9MHB7-F1
#
_entry.id   AF-A0A9W9MHB7-F1
#
_cell.length_a   1.000
_cell.length_b   1.000
_cell.length_c   1.000
_cell.angle_alpha   90.00
_cell.angle_beta   90.00
_cell.angle_gamma   90.00
#
_symmetry.space_group_name_H-M   'P 1'
#
loop_
_entity.id
_entity.type
_entity.pdbx_description
1 polymer ?
#
loop_
_entity_poly.entity_id
_entity_poly.type
_entity_poly.pdbx_seq_one_letter_code
_entity_poly.pdbx_strand_id
1 'polypeptide(L)'
;MKQIDGYVAADTAGSSTAVNQSTYNSLPSKMKSVSLSRPGVSLHTILTESGLSIRKYGEAVPLTSTLEMKTRSIKRALTIREVAPQLWISQTPKLVRAYHTEGKFQSPEVEDATAAVKSWEDLHQVDLRKLAALIQRIIEIAKGCGGTATIGRQAQSKKLTIDKADRDKMLPMDLYSRWDEEKPELEREKN
;
A
#
# COMPACT_ATOMS: atom_id res chain seq x y z
N MET A 1 -4.67 5.74 3.25
CA MET A 1 -4.30 4.47 3.91
C MET A 1 -4.61 3.36 2.92
N LYS A 2 -3.59 2.69 2.38
CA LYS A 2 -3.76 1.54 1.47
C LYS A 2 -3.72 0.29 2.33
N GLN A 3 -4.85 -0.37 2.48
CA GLN A 3 -4.90 -1.71 3.07
C GLN A 3 -4.44 -2.68 1.98
N ILE A 4 -3.42 -3.47 2.27
CA ILE A 4 -3.08 -4.64 1.45
C ILE A 4 -3.99 -5.78 1.89
N ASP A 5 -4.60 -6.49 0.93
CA ASP A 5 -5.61 -7.50 1.25
C ASP A 5 -5.00 -8.80 1.80
N GLY A 6 -3.72 -9.06 1.51
CA GLY A 6 -2.99 -10.18 2.09
C GLY A 6 -1.60 -10.38 1.49
N TYR A 7 -0.99 -11.51 1.83
CA TYR A 7 0.25 -11.99 1.24
C TYR A 7 0.25 -13.51 1.13
N VAL A 8 1.03 -14.03 0.19
CA VAL A 8 1.24 -15.47 0.02
C VAL A 8 2.62 -15.80 0.57
N ALA A 9 2.68 -16.69 1.56
CA ALA A 9 3.95 -17.19 2.09
C ALA A 9 4.78 -17.85 0.98
N ALA A 10 6.11 -17.74 1.04
CA ALA A 10 6.97 -18.50 0.15
C ALA A 10 6.79 -20.00 0.45
N ASP A 11 6.61 -20.82 -0.59
CA ASP A 11 6.56 -22.27 -0.44
C ASP A 11 7.84 -22.74 0.22
N THR A 12 7.76 -23.14 1.50
CA THR A 12 8.81 -23.94 2.12
C THR A 12 8.72 -25.32 1.49
N ALA A 13 9.39 -25.51 0.36
CA ALA A 13 9.54 -26.81 -0.25
C ALA A 13 10.26 -27.74 0.73
N GLY A 14 9.50 -28.62 1.40
CA GLY A 14 10.04 -29.65 2.27
C GLY A 14 9.13 -30.11 3.41
N SER A 15 8.01 -30.76 3.10
CA SER A 15 7.59 -32.02 3.74
C SER A 15 6.19 -32.39 3.28
N SER A 16 6.12 -33.27 2.27
CA SER A 16 4.93 -34.07 2.00
C SER A 16 4.67 -34.94 3.23
N THR A 17 3.79 -34.50 4.12
CA THR A 17 3.23 -35.39 5.14
C THR A 17 1.81 -35.72 4.71
N ALA A 18 1.59 -37.00 4.45
CA ALA A 18 0.33 -37.57 4.03
C ALA A 18 -0.86 -37.03 4.85
N VAL A 19 -1.92 -36.64 4.13
CA VAL A 19 -3.19 -36.19 4.70
C VAL A 19 -3.86 -37.38 5.40
N ASN A 20 -3.75 -37.43 6.73
CA ASN A 20 -4.64 -38.23 7.56
C ASN A 20 -5.88 -37.38 7.91
N GLN A 21 -7.05 -37.88 7.51
CA GLN A 21 -8.36 -37.34 7.85
C GLN A 21 -8.61 -37.43 9.37
N SER A 22 -8.25 -36.43 10.16
CA SER A 22 -8.78 -36.22 11.52
C SER A 22 -8.36 -34.89 12.16
N THR A 23 -8.53 -33.75 11.48
CA THR A 23 -8.21 -32.44 12.08
C THR A 23 -9.39 -31.47 12.01
N TYR A 24 -10.53 -31.89 12.55
CA TYR A 24 -11.71 -31.00 12.71
C TYR A 24 -11.84 -30.41 14.12
N ASN A 25 -10.83 -30.53 14.99
CA ASN A 25 -10.93 -30.12 16.41
C ASN A 25 -9.83 -29.16 16.91
N SER A 26 -9.07 -28.50 16.03
CA SER A 26 -7.92 -27.64 16.44
C SER A 26 -8.16 -26.13 16.30
N LEU A 27 -9.41 -25.67 16.37
CA LEU A 27 -9.71 -24.25 16.55
C LEU A 27 -9.67 -23.80 18.02
N PRO A 28 -10.20 -24.56 19.00
CA PRO A 28 -10.21 -24.14 20.39
C PRO A 28 -8.80 -24.05 21.01
N SER A 29 -7.86 -24.87 20.55
CA SER A 29 -6.46 -24.87 20.97
C SER A 29 -5.72 -23.60 20.51
N LYS A 30 -6.04 -23.10 19.31
CA LYS A 30 -5.45 -21.87 18.74
C LYS A 30 -6.01 -20.58 19.36
N MET A 31 -7.20 -20.61 19.96
CA MET A 31 -7.79 -19.44 20.62
C MET A 31 -7.28 -19.21 22.05
N LYS A 32 -6.58 -20.19 22.65
CA LYS A 32 -6.00 -20.03 24.00
C LYS A 32 -4.83 -19.03 24.07
N SER A 33 -4.24 -18.64 22.94
CA SER A 33 -3.13 -17.66 22.93
C SER A 33 -3.58 -16.20 22.92
N VAL A 34 -4.88 -15.92 22.92
CA VAL A 34 -5.40 -14.54 22.99
C VAL A 34 -5.55 -14.12 24.45
N SER A 35 -4.45 -14.11 25.19
CA SER A 35 -4.38 -13.49 26.51
C SER A 35 -3.77 -12.10 26.35
N LEU A 36 -4.57 -11.06 26.61
CA LEU A 36 -4.08 -9.68 26.67
C LEU A 36 -3.36 -9.47 28.01
N SER A 37 -2.07 -9.78 28.07
CA SER A 37 -1.23 -9.37 29.18
C SER A 37 -1.13 -7.83 29.22
N ARG A 38 -1.34 -7.27 30.41
CA ARG A 38 -1.11 -5.85 30.76
C ARG A 38 0.28 -5.42 30.26
N PRO A 39 0.43 -4.32 29.50
CA PRO A 39 1.71 -4.00 28.89
C PRO A 39 2.71 -3.62 29.98
N GLY A 40 3.68 -4.52 30.24
CA GLY A 40 4.98 -4.13 30.73
C GLY A 40 5.61 -3.20 29.70
N VAL A 41 6.20 -2.11 30.16
CA VAL A 41 6.84 -1.08 29.32
C VAL A 41 7.88 -1.76 28.43
N SER A 42 7.52 -1.94 27.14
CA SER A 42 8.41 -2.50 26.14
C SER A 42 9.38 -1.40 25.68
N LEU A 43 10.67 -1.75 25.61
CA LEU A 43 11.85 -0.93 25.32
C LEU A 43 11.85 -0.24 23.93
N HIS A 44 10.73 -0.22 23.21
CA HIS A 44 10.62 0.34 21.86
C HIS A 44 9.54 1.42 21.71
N THR A 45 9.01 1.93 22.81
CA THR A 45 8.08 3.05 22.80
C THR A 45 8.86 4.36 22.71
N ILE A 46 8.91 4.97 21.52
CA ILE A 46 9.31 6.37 21.42
C ILE A 46 8.10 7.19 21.82
N LEU A 47 8.21 7.90 22.94
CA LEU A 47 7.25 8.92 23.32
C LEU A 47 7.56 10.15 22.46
N THR A 48 6.63 10.56 21.61
CA THR A 48 6.77 11.84 20.92
C THR A 48 6.37 12.97 21.87
N GLU A 49 6.90 14.18 21.66
CA GLU A 49 6.48 15.37 22.42
C GLU A 49 4.96 15.64 22.30
N SER A 50 4.33 15.12 21.25
CA SER A 50 2.88 15.15 21.04
C SER A 50 2.09 14.12 21.86
N GLY A 51 2.73 13.33 22.72
CA GLY A 51 2.09 12.28 23.53
C GLY A 51 1.66 11.04 22.73
N LEU A 52 2.11 10.92 21.48
CA LEU A 52 1.82 9.78 20.62
C LEU A 52 2.86 8.68 20.87
N SER A 53 2.39 7.50 21.27
CA SER A 53 3.25 6.33 21.43
C SER A 53 3.31 5.53 20.14
N ILE A 54 4.44 5.54 19.44
CA ILE A 54 4.64 4.65 18.29
C ILE A 54 4.96 3.25 18.81
N ARG A 55 4.09 2.28 18.50
CA ARG A 55 4.35 0.87 18.78
C ARG A 55 4.53 0.13 17.46
N LYS A 56 5.71 -0.45 17.27
CA LYS A 56 6.00 -1.29 16.11
C LYS A 56 5.52 -2.70 16.42
N TYR A 57 4.54 -3.18 15.65
CA TYR A 57 4.01 -4.54 15.70
C TYR A 57 3.96 -5.12 14.30
N GLY A 58 3.96 -6.46 14.20
CA GLY A 58 3.96 -7.19 12.94
C GLY A 58 5.36 -7.42 12.38
N GLU A 59 5.41 -8.09 11.23
CA GLU A 59 6.62 -8.41 10.48
C GLU A 59 6.58 -7.71 9.12
N ALA A 60 7.75 -7.33 8.59
CA ALA A 60 7.85 -6.75 7.27
C ALA A 60 7.60 -7.83 6.20
N VAL A 61 6.57 -7.63 5.39
CA VAL A 61 6.21 -8.55 4.31
C VAL A 61 6.78 -8.04 2.97
N PRO A 62 7.53 -8.85 2.20
CA PRO A 62 8.01 -8.45 0.88
C PRO A 62 6.87 -8.06 -0.04
N LEU A 63 6.98 -6.94 -0.77
CA LEU A 63 5.96 -6.50 -1.73
C LEU A 63 5.66 -7.57 -2.79
N THR A 64 6.67 -8.35 -3.18
CA THR A 64 6.54 -9.48 -4.11
C THR A 64 5.62 -10.60 -3.62
N SER A 65 5.39 -10.68 -2.31
CA SER A 65 4.49 -11.64 -1.69
C SER A 65 3.08 -11.09 -1.47
N THR A 66 2.88 -9.77 -1.57
CA THR A 66 1.57 -9.12 -1.37
C THR A 66 0.62 -9.43 -2.51
N LEU A 67 -0.68 -9.50 -2.20
CA LEU A 67 -1.75 -9.68 -3.17
C LEU A 67 -2.84 -8.61 -3.04
N GLU A 68 -3.49 -8.32 -4.16
CA GLU A 68 -4.72 -7.52 -4.25
C GLU A 68 -5.90 -8.45 -4.55
N MET A 69 -6.99 -8.33 -3.80
CA MET A 69 -8.20 -9.12 -4.04
C MET A 69 -9.32 -8.27 -4.63
N LYS A 70 -9.93 -8.76 -5.72
CA LYS A 70 -11.06 -8.10 -6.40
C LYS A 70 -12.23 -9.05 -6.52
N THR A 71 -13.41 -8.60 -6.09
CA THR A 71 -14.67 -9.32 -6.28
C THR A 71 -15.43 -8.76 -7.47
N ARG A 72 -15.95 -9.63 -8.34
CA ARG A 72 -16.77 -9.23 -9.50
C ARG A 72 -17.84 -10.25 -9.83
N SER A 73 -18.95 -9.79 -10.40
CA SER A 73 -19.92 -10.70 -11.01
C SER A 73 -19.29 -11.38 -12.22
N ILE A 74 -19.52 -12.69 -12.40
CA ILE A 74 -19.05 -13.44 -13.57
C ILE A 74 -19.56 -12.85 -14.89
N LYS A 75 -20.73 -12.19 -14.85
CA LYS A 75 -21.33 -11.51 -16.01
C LYS A 75 -20.52 -10.28 -16.47
N ARG A 76 -19.59 -9.79 -15.65
CA ARG A 76 -18.75 -8.62 -15.95
C ARG A 76 -17.31 -8.88 -15.50
N ALA A 77 -16.65 -9.77 -16.24
CA ALA A 77 -15.25 -10.13 -16.04
C ALA A 77 -14.38 -8.89 -15.82
N LEU A 78 -13.44 -9.00 -14.87
CA LEU A 78 -12.47 -7.95 -14.61
C LEU A 78 -11.34 -8.12 -15.63
N THR A 79 -10.98 -7.07 -16.34
CA THR A 79 -9.85 -7.10 -17.25
C THR A 79 -8.57 -6.66 -16.54
N ILE A 80 -7.40 -7.05 -17.05
CA ILE A 80 -6.14 -6.53 -16.51
C ILE A 80 -6.05 -5.00 -16.66
N ARG A 81 -6.57 -4.45 -17.77
CA ARG A 81 -6.56 -2.99 -18.03
C ARG A 81 -7.27 -2.18 -16.94
N GLU A 82 -8.34 -2.72 -16.33
CA GLU A 82 -9.07 -2.06 -15.24
C GLU A 82 -8.26 -1.97 -13.94
N VAL A 83 -7.35 -2.92 -13.68
CA VAL A 83 -6.62 -3.03 -12.41
C VAL A 83 -5.15 -2.71 -12.51
N ALA A 84 -4.55 -2.78 -13.70
CA ALA A 84 -3.13 -2.56 -13.93
C ALA A 84 -2.61 -1.22 -13.39
N PRO A 85 -3.32 -0.07 -13.52
CA PRO A 85 -2.84 1.18 -12.93
C PRO A 85 -2.68 1.09 -11.40
N GLN A 86 -3.61 0.40 -10.74
CA GLN A 86 -3.55 0.18 -9.30
C GLN A 86 -2.42 -0.78 -8.94
N LEU A 87 -2.30 -1.92 -9.63
CA LEU A 87 -1.24 -2.90 -9.39
C LEU A 87 0.16 -2.33 -9.63
N TRP A 88 0.29 -1.45 -10.63
CA TRP A 88 1.53 -0.75 -10.95
C TRP A 88 1.92 0.24 -9.86
N ILE A 89 1.03 1.15 -9.44
CA ILE A 89 1.37 2.12 -8.39
C ILE A 89 1.57 1.43 -7.03
N SER A 90 0.89 0.30 -6.81
CA SER A 90 0.96 -0.47 -5.58
C SER A 90 2.19 -1.36 -5.50
N GLN A 91 2.87 -1.61 -6.63
CA GLN A 91 3.92 -2.63 -6.80
C GLN A 91 3.48 -4.00 -6.27
N THR A 92 2.24 -4.38 -6.58
CA THR A 92 1.62 -5.63 -6.11
C THR A 92 1.50 -6.61 -7.27
N PRO A 93 2.35 -7.66 -7.34
CA PRO A 93 2.37 -8.55 -8.49
C PRO A 93 1.26 -9.59 -8.50
N LYS A 94 0.70 -9.94 -7.32
CA LYS A 94 -0.31 -10.99 -7.21
C LYS A 94 -1.72 -10.40 -7.22
N LEU A 95 -2.59 -10.96 -8.06
CA LEU A 95 -3.99 -10.57 -8.16
C LEU A 95 -4.89 -11.77 -7.89
N VAL A 96 -5.88 -11.60 -7.03
CA VAL A 96 -6.91 -12.61 -6.78
C VAL A 96 -8.24 -12.10 -7.31
N ARG A 97 -8.80 -12.79 -8.30
CA ARG A 97 -10.15 -12.47 -8.83
C ARG A 97 -11.17 -13.44 -8.26
N ALA A 98 -12.01 -12.94 -7.37
CA ALA A 98 -13.12 -13.70 -6.81
C ALA A 98 -14.40 -13.42 -7.60
N TYR A 99 -14.71 -14.29 -8.56
CA TYR A 99 -15.94 -14.19 -9.34
C TYR A 99 -17.14 -14.78 -8.60
N HIS A 100 -18.30 -14.14 -8.74
CA HIS A 100 -19.55 -14.63 -8.17
C HIS A 100 -20.70 -14.68 -9.17
N THR A 101 -21.63 -15.61 -8.93
CA THR A 101 -22.95 -15.65 -9.57
C THR A 101 -23.99 -15.47 -8.48
N GLU A 102 -24.76 -14.37 -8.52
CA GLU A 102 -25.84 -14.11 -7.54
C GLU A 102 -25.37 -14.22 -6.08
N GLY A 103 -24.21 -13.62 -5.78
CA GLY A 103 -23.60 -13.64 -4.45
C GLY A 103 -22.85 -14.93 -4.08
N LYS A 104 -22.90 -15.99 -4.89
CA LYS A 104 -22.14 -17.22 -4.67
C LYS A 104 -20.77 -17.14 -5.36
N PHE A 105 -19.71 -17.09 -4.56
CA PHE A 105 -18.33 -17.01 -5.05
C PHE A 105 -17.84 -18.38 -5.54
N GLN A 106 -17.11 -18.36 -6.66
CA GLN A 106 -16.31 -19.47 -7.11
C GLN A 106 -14.97 -19.48 -6.36
N SER A 107 -14.27 -20.61 -6.38
CA SER A 107 -12.92 -20.69 -5.80
C SER A 107 -12.01 -19.71 -6.55
N PRO A 108 -11.42 -18.71 -5.88
CA PRO A 108 -10.54 -17.76 -6.54
C PRO A 108 -9.15 -18.36 -6.72
N GLU A 109 -8.44 -17.92 -7.75
CA GLU A 109 -7.04 -18.28 -8.00
C GLU A 109 -6.13 -17.08 -7.77
N VAL A 110 -4.88 -17.35 -7.41
CA VAL A 110 -3.82 -16.35 -7.31
C VAL A 110 -3.14 -16.24 -8.68
N GLU A 111 -3.39 -15.15 -9.37
CA GLU A 111 -2.77 -14.82 -10.66
C GLU A 111 -1.45 -14.07 -10.41
N ASP A 112 -0.38 -14.46 -11.10
CA ASP A 112 0.81 -13.60 -11.24
C ASP A 112 0.56 -12.59 -12.37
N ALA A 113 0.36 -11.34 -11.99
CA ALA A 113 0.08 -10.24 -12.91
C ALA A 113 1.34 -9.50 -13.37
N THR A 114 2.55 -9.92 -12.96
CA THR A 114 3.82 -9.19 -13.19
C THR A 114 4.03 -8.87 -14.67
N ALA A 115 3.96 -9.89 -15.54
CA ALA A 115 4.16 -9.72 -16.98
C ALA A 115 3.08 -8.82 -17.63
N ALA A 116 1.85 -8.91 -17.13
CA ALA A 116 0.73 -8.15 -17.66
C ALA A 116 0.77 -6.68 -17.22
N VAL A 117 1.18 -6.41 -15.98
CA VAL A 117 1.46 -5.05 -15.47
C VAL A 117 2.65 -4.45 -16.20
N LYS A 118 3.70 -5.22 -16.47
CA LYS A 118 4.86 -4.76 -17.24
C LYS A 118 4.47 -4.36 -18.66
N SER A 119 3.71 -5.24 -19.33
CA SER A 119 3.16 -4.94 -20.65
C SER A 119 2.29 -3.68 -20.62
N TRP A 120 1.43 -3.52 -19.60
CA TRP A 120 0.62 -2.31 -19.44
C TRP A 120 1.50 -1.06 -19.28
N GLU A 121 2.54 -1.10 -18.45
CA GLU A 121 3.49 -0.01 -18.27
C GLU A 121 4.15 0.40 -19.58
N ASP A 122 4.63 -0.57 -20.36
CA ASP A 122 5.32 -0.32 -21.63
C ASP A 122 4.38 0.35 -22.66
N LEU A 123 3.08 -0.02 -22.64
CA LEU A 123 2.07 0.62 -23.49
C LEU A 123 1.66 2.04 -23.03
N HIS A 124 1.83 2.39 -21.75
CA HIS A 124 1.34 3.66 -21.17
C HIS A 124 2.45 4.67 -20.85
N GLN A 125 3.66 4.47 -21.39
CA GLN A 125 4.82 5.31 -21.13
C GLN A 125 4.59 6.82 -21.34
N VAL A 126 3.79 7.21 -22.34
CA VAL A 126 3.44 8.62 -22.57
C VAL A 126 2.67 9.22 -21.40
N ASP A 127 1.68 8.49 -20.87
CA ASP A 127 0.86 8.97 -19.77
C ASP A 127 1.60 8.92 -18.44
N LEU A 128 2.46 7.91 -18.24
CA LEU A 128 3.34 7.82 -17.07
C LEU A 128 4.34 8.99 -17.02
N ARG A 129 4.91 9.39 -18.16
CA ARG A 129 5.76 10.60 -18.22
C ARG A 129 4.99 11.88 -17.88
N LYS A 130 3.76 12.02 -18.37
CA LYS A 130 2.89 13.15 -18.01
C LYS A 130 2.56 13.15 -16.53
N LEU A 131 2.27 11.98 -15.94
CA LEU A 131 2.01 11.84 -14.51
C LEU A 131 3.24 12.25 -13.68
N ALA A 132 4.44 11.78 -14.05
CA ALA A 132 5.68 12.15 -13.38
C ALA A 132 5.92 13.67 -13.45
N ALA A 133 5.78 14.27 -14.63
CA ALA A 133 5.91 15.72 -14.80
C ALA A 133 4.86 16.50 -13.98
N LEU A 134 3.63 15.99 -13.91
CA LEU A 134 2.56 16.60 -13.13
C LEU A 134 2.85 16.55 -11.62
N ILE A 135 3.32 15.41 -11.11
CA ILE A 135 3.71 15.25 -9.70
C ILE A 135 4.83 16.23 -9.37
N GLN A 136 5.86 16.33 -10.21
CA GLN A 136 6.95 17.29 -10.01
C GLN A 136 6.43 18.74 -9.98
N ARG A 137 5.55 19.09 -10.92
CA ARG A 137 4.94 20.42 -10.97
C ARG A 137 4.11 20.74 -9.72
N ILE A 138 3.37 19.76 -9.21
CA ILE A 138 2.61 19.89 -7.96
C ILE A 138 3.56 20.14 -6.79
N ILE A 139 4.65 19.37 -6.69
CA ILE A 139 5.65 19.52 -5.62
C ILE A 139 6.29 20.91 -5.66
N GLU A 140 6.70 21.39 -6.84
CA GLU A 140 7.28 22.72 -7.03
C GLU A 140 6.32 23.83 -6.55
N ILE A 141 5.07 23.79 -6.99
CA ILE A 141 4.08 24.79 -6.62
C ILE A 141 3.80 24.72 -5.11
N ALA A 142 3.63 23.53 -4.55
CA ALA A 142 3.39 23.35 -3.11
C ALA A 142 4.54 23.90 -2.26
N LYS A 143 5.80 23.72 -2.69
CA LYS A 143 6.98 24.34 -2.05
C LYS A 143 6.90 25.87 -2.12
N GLY A 144 6.55 26.44 -3.29
CA GLY A 144 6.33 27.88 -3.45
C GLY A 144 5.16 28.45 -2.62
N CYS A 145 4.18 27.62 -2.26
CA CYS A 145 3.06 27.98 -1.39
C CYS A 145 3.39 27.93 0.11
N GLY A 146 4.63 27.62 0.52
CA GLY A 146 5.00 27.46 1.93
C GLY A 146 4.77 26.05 2.47
N GLY A 147 4.73 25.05 1.59
CA GLY A 147 4.63 23.63 1.95
C GLY A 147 3.20 23.06 1.96
N THR A 148 2.17 23.90 1.82
CA THR A 148 0.77 23.45 1.83
C THR A 148 -0.01 24.03 0.65
N ALA A 149 -0.70 23.17 -0.10
CA ALA A 149 -1.54 23.56 -1.24
C ALA A 149 -2.77 22.64 -1.35
N THR A 150 -3.86 23.17 -1.89
CA THR A 150 -5.06 22.39 -2.26
C THR A 150 -5.03 22.11 -3.75
N ILE A 151 -5.27 20.86 -4.13
CA ILE A 151 -5.35 20.43 -5.54
C ILE A 151 -6.82 20.23 -5.88
N GLY A 152 -7.32 20.96 -6.88
CA GLY A 152 -8.68 20.87 -7.39
C GLY A 152 -8.72 20.38 -8.84
N ARG A 153 -9.77 19.64 -9.21
CA ARG A 153 -10.04 19.28 -10.61
C ARG A 153 -11.41 19.78 -11.02
N GLN A 154 -11.47 20.68 -11.98
CA GLN A 154 -12.72 21.18 -12.53
C GLN A 154 -13.29 20.16 -13.53
N ALA A 155 -14.48 19.63 -13.25
CA ALA A 155 -15.07 18.53 -14.00
C ALA A 155 -15.30 18.86 -15.49
N GLN A 156 -15.77 20.08 -15.78
CA GLN A 156 -16.15 20.50 -17.13
C GLN A 156 -14.94 20.82 -18.03
N SER A 157 -13.91 21.46 -17.49
CA SER A 157 -12.75 21.94 -18.26
C SER A 157 -11.55 20.99 -18.26
N LYS A 158 -11.61 19.90 -17.48
CA LYS A 158 -10.47 19.01 -17.19
C LYS A 158 -9.24 19.78 -16.66
N LYS A 159 -9.42 21.00 -16.16
CA LYS A 159 -8.37 21.85 -15.60
C LYS A 159 -8.03 21.38 -14.19
N LEU A 160 -6.73 21.29 -13.91
CA LEU A 160 -6.20 21.12 -12.55
C LEU A 160 -5.86 22.50 -11.98
N THR A 161 -6.32 22.80 -10.78
CA THR A 161 -5.95 24.02 -10.02
C THR A 161 -5.14 23.62 -8.81
N ILE A 162 -4.15 24.44 -8.48
CA ILE A 162 -3.30 24.27 -7.30
C ILE A 162 -3.26 25.62 -6.62
N ASP A 163 -3.91 25.70 -5.48
CA ASP A 163 -4.13 26.95 -4.76
C ASP A 163 -3.42 26.88 -3.40
N LYS A 164 -2.79 27.99 -2.98
CA LYS A 164 -2.18 28.09 -1.65
C LYS A 164 -3.27 27.80 -0.62
N ALA A 165 -2.96 26.90 0.30
CA ALA A 165 -3.88 26.55 1.37
C ALA A 165 -3.33 27.09 2.69
N ASP A 166 -4.16 27.87 3.38
CA ASP A 166 -3.92 28.24 4.76
C ASP A 166 -4.69 27.23 5.63
N ARG A 167 -3.99 26.17 6.05
CA ARG A 167 -4.56 25.09 6.87
C ARG A 167 -3.58 24.73 7.97
N ASP A 168 -4.14 24.29 9.09
CA ASP A 168 -3.38 23.68 10.16
C ASP A 168 -2.55 22.50 9.63
N LYS A 169 -1.39 22.31 10.27
CA LYS A 169 -0.50 21.19 9.97
C LYS A 169 -1.26 19.87 10.13
N MET A 170 -1.21 19.01 9.12
CA MET A 170 -1.94 17.74 9.10
C MET A 170 -1.31 16.65 9.97
N LEU A 171 -0.05 16.84 10.36
CA LEU A 171 0.72 15.89 11.16
C LEU A 171 1.18 16.56 12.46
N PRO A 172 1.38 15.79 13.54
CA PRO A 172 2.05 16.27 14.74
C PRO A 172 3.41 16.92 14.42
N MET A 173 3.75 17.99 15.15
CA MET A 173 4.94 18.80 14.86
C MET A 173 6.25 18.01 14.92
N ASP A 174 6.32 17.05 15.84
CA ASP A 174 7.45 16.13 15.99
C ASP A 174 7.71 15.29 14.72
N LEU A 175 6.69 14.99 13.92
CA LEU A 175 6.87 14.29 12.64
C LEU A 175 7.46 15.21 11.56
N TYR A 176 7.11 16.51 11.57
CA TYR A 176 7.70 17.47 10.66
C TYR A 176 9.19 17.70 10.96
N SER A 177 9.55 17.85 12.24
CA SER A 177 10.95 18.06 12.64
C SER A 177 11.87 16.92 12.18
N ARG A 178 11.40 15.67 12.27
CA ARG A 178 12.16 14.50 11.79
C ARG A 178 12.45 14.51 10.29
N TRP A 179 11.58 15.10 9.48
CA TRP A 179 11.82 15.20 8.03
C TRP A 179 12.74 16.37 7.66
N ASP A 180 12.79 17.42 8.47
CA ASP A 180 13.68 18.55 8.24
C ASP A 180 15.15 18.23 8.61
N GLU A 181 15.36 17.27 9.52
CA GLU A 181 16.67 16.77 9.95
C GLU A 181 17.38 15.90 8.89
N GLU A 182 16.66 15.26 7.97
CA GLU A 182 17.23 14.30 6.98
C GLU A 182 17.84 14.94 5.72
N LYS A 183 18.09 16.26 5.67
CA LYS A 183 18.84 16.85 4.55
C LYS A 183 20.30 16.36 4.61
N PRO A 184 20.79 15.57 3.64
CA PRO A 184 22.20 15.27 3.58
C PRO A 184 22.94 16.57 3.25
N GLU A 185 23.86 16.98 4.11
CA GLU A 185 24.93 17.89 3.76
C GLU A 185 25.79 17.19 2.70
N LEU A 186 25.41 17.34 1.42
CA LEU A 186 26.31 17.03 0.31
C LEU A 186 27.37 18.12 0.26
N GLU A 187 28.40 17.89 1.07
CA GLU A 187 29.80 18.29 0.94
C GLU A 187 30.06 19.44 -0.04
N ARG A 188 30.06 20.65 0.51
CA ARG A 188 31.05 21.64 0.10
C ARG A 188 32.41 21.13 0.55
N GLU A 189 33.19 20.57 -0.36
CA GLU A 189 34.65 20.74 -0.46
C GLU A 189 35.23 19.69 -1.41
N LYS A 190 35.72 20.16 -2.55
CA LYS A 190 37.13 19.96 -2.90
C LYS A 190 37.52 21.05 -3.89
N ASN A 191 38.36 21.93 -3.35
CA ASN A 191 39.13 22.98 -3.99
C ASN A 191 40.07 22.41 -5.06
#